data_AF-A0A1X7TR09-F1
#
_entry.id   AF-A0A1X7TR09-F1
#
_cell.length_a   1.000
_cell.length_b   1.000
_cell.length_c   1.000
_cell.angle_alpha   90.00
_cell.angle_beta   90.00
_cell.angle_gamma   90.00
#
_symmetry.space_group_name_H-M   'P 1'
#
loop_
_entity.id
_entity.type
_entity.pdbx_description
1 polymer ?
#
loop_
_entity_poly.entity_id
_entity_poly.type
_entity_poly.pdbx_seq_one_letter_code
_entity_poly.pdbx_strand_id
1 'polypeptide(L)'
;RIIVVSIHQPRYSIYKQFDSLTLLSQGNMVYHGAIKETLPYFTNLGYFCEEHDNPADFLLDVINQCEGLTSATANLLAIESEMVPIDMSDSYLKSRECGDTRREYDRIIERLEKNERGVRFSGLRGKYATNFFWQLFIVMIRSIVN
;
A
#
# COMPACT_ATOMS: atom_id res chain seq x y z
N ARG A 1 -10.72 -14.66 -0.37
CA ARG A 1 -9.25 -14.78 -0.57
C ARG A 1 -8.68 -13.37 -0.38
N ILE A 2 -7.49 -13.24 0.20
CA ILE A 2 -6.82 -11.93 0.31
C ILE A 2 -5.81 -11.86 -0.85
N ILE A 3 -5.83 -10.76 -1.59
CA ILE A 3 -4.92 -10.50 -2.70
C ILE A 3 -4.19 -9.21 -2.36
N VAL A 4 -2.87 -9.27 -2.33
CA VAL A 4 -1.99 -8.11 -2.14
C VAL A 4 -1.13 -8.00 -3.38
N VAL A 5 -1.08 -6.82 -3.98
CA VAL A 5 -0.36 -6.57 -5.23
C VAL A 5 0.32 -5.21 -5.17
N SER A 6 1.50 -5.11 -5.78
CA SER A 6 2.16 -3.84 -6.11
C SER A 6 1.98 -3.56 -7.59
N ILE A 7 1.64 -2.32 -7.94
CA ILE A 7 1.42 -1.91 -9.33
C ILE A 7 2.11 -0.58 -9.58
N HIS A 8 2.83 -0.51 -10.69
CA HIS A 8 3.42 0.72 -11.18
C HIS A 8 2.45 1.37 -12.18
N GLN A 9 2.07 2.64 -11.94
CA GLN A 9 1.25 3.46 -12.84
C GLN A 9 -0.04 2.77 -13.35
N PRO A 10 -1.00 2.47 -12.45
CA PRO A 10 -2.24 1.84 -12.86
C PRO A 10 -3.12 2.81 -13.64
N ARG A 11 -3.72 2.31 -14.72
CA ARG A 11 -4.81 3.03 -15.39
C ARG A 11 -5.98 3.24 -14.42
N TYR A 12 -6.71 4.34 -14.61
CA TYR A 12 -7.89 4.69 -13.82
C TYR A 12 -8.92 3.56 -13.66
N SER A 13 -9.17 2.80 -14.73
CA SER A 13 -10.13 1.69 -14.70
C SER A 13 -9.71 0.55 -13.76
N ILE A 14 -8.40 0.37 -13.54
CA ILE A 14 -7.84 -0.62 -12.61
C ILE A 14 -7.84 -0.02 -11.21
N TYR A 15 -7.40 1.24 -11.06
CA TYR A 15 -7.40 1.95 -9.78
C TYR A 15 -8.77 1.86 -9.08
N LYS A 16 -9.87 2.09 -9.81
CA LYS A 16 -11.24 2.00 -9.26
C LYS A 16 -11.66 0.63 -8.72
N GLN A 17 -10.93 -0.44 -9.04
CA GLN A 17 -11.30 -1.79 -8.66
C GLN A 17 -10.70 -2.22 -7.32
N PHE A 18 -9.75 -1.47 -6.74
CA PHE A 18 -9.21 -1.85 -5.43
C PHE A 18 -10.11 -1.38 -4.29
N ASP A 19 -10.20 -2.23 -3.27
CA ASP A 19 -10.89 -1.92 -2.02
C ASP A 19 -10.04 -0.99 -1.14
N SER A 20 -8.74 -1.25 -1.07
CA SER A 20 -7.77 -0.53 -0.23
C SER A 20 -6.51 -0.19 -1.03
N LEU A 21 -5.89 0.93 -0.67
CA LEU A 21 -4.66 1.44 -1.26
C LEU A 21 -3.62 1.68 -0.16
N THR A 22 -2.38 1.27 -0.41
CA THR A 22 -1.21 1.63 0.39
C THR A 22 -0.26 2.44 -0.47
N LEU A 23 0.12 3.63 -0.02
CA LEU A 23 1.14 4.46 -0.63
C LEU A 23 2.39 4.47 0.24
N LEU A 24 3.54 4.29 -0.39
CA LEU A 24 4.85 4.30 0.26
C LEU A 24 5.74 5.33 -0.42
N SER A 25 6.49 6.10 0.36
CA SER A 25 7.53 7.01 -0.11
C SER A 25 8.78 6.82 0.77
N GLN A 26 9.94 6.60 0.14
CA GLN A 26 11.21 6.35 0.84
C GLN A 26 11.16 5.26 1.92
N GLY A 27 10.31 4.24 1.75
CA GLY A 27 10.11 3.16 2.73
C GLY A 27 9.14 3.49 3.87
N ASN A 28 8.65 4.72 3.94
CA ASN A 28 7.65 5.16 4.90
C ASN A 28 6.24 5.09 4.31
N MET A 29 5.25 4.73 5.13
CA MET A 29 3.85 4.74 4.75
C MET A 29 3.29 6.16 4.83
N VAL A 30 2.82 6.68 3.70
CA VAL A 30 2.24 8.03 3.58
C VAL A 30 0.73 8.00 3.51
N TYR A 31 0.16 6.83 3.20
CA TYR A 31 -1.28 6.59 3.26
C TYR A 31 -1.57 5.08 3.28
N HIS A 32 -2.56 4.68 4.08
CA HIS A 32 -3.24 3.39 3.92
C HIS A 32 -4.71 3.54 4.28
N GLY A 33 -5.59 2.99 3.46
CA GLY A 33 -7.03 3.08 3.68
C GLY A 33 -7.85 2.72 2.44
N ALA A 34 -9.16 2.99 2.50
CA ALA A 34 -10.05 2.76 1.37
C ALA A 34 -9.79 3.76 0.24
N ILE A 35 -9.82 3.33 -1.02
CA ILE A 35 -9.55 4.22 -2.17
C ILE A 35 -10.44 5.47 -2.19
N LYS A 36 -11.69 5.33 -1.73
CA LYS A 36 -12.66 6.44 -1.68
C LYS A 36 -12.26 7.54 -0.70
N GLU A 37 -11.46 7.20 0.31
CA GLU A 37 -10.99 8.13 1.34
C GLU A 37 -9.65 8.76 0.98
N THR A 38 -8.96 8.23 -0.05
CA THR A 38 -7.63 8.70 -0.45
C THR A 38 -7.67 10.15 -0.94
N LEU A 39 -8.53 10.48 -1.90
CA LEU A 39 -8.63 11.86 -2.42
C LEU A 39 -9.03 12.88 -1.33
N PRO A 40 -10.05 12.62 -0.49
CA PRO A 40 -10.35 13.48 0.66
C PRO A 40 -9.16 13.70 1.60
N TYR A 41 -8.38 12.65 1.89
CA TYR A 41 -7.19 12.76 2.75
C TYR A 41 -6.15 13.72 2.14
N PHE A 42 -5.78 13.54 0.87
CA PHE A 42 -4.82 14.42 0.20
C PHE A 42 -5.36 15.86 0.01
N THR A 43 -6.67 16.00 -0.20
CA THR A 43 -7.34 17.31 -0.26
C THR A 43 -7.22 18.06 1.06
N ASN A 44 -7.37 17.37 2.20
CA ASN A 44 -7.19 17.97 3.53
C ASN A 44 -5.74 18.38 3.82
N LEU A 45 -4.77 17.78 3.13
CA LEU A 45 -3.35 18.17 3.18
C LEU A 45 -3.01 19.31 2.21
N GLY A 46 -3.97 19.80 1.42
CA GLY A 46 -3.78 20.89 0.46
C GLY A 46 -3.48 20.44 -0.99
N TYR A 47 -3.53 19.14 -1.28
CA TYR A 47 -3.32 18.60 -2.62
C TYR A 47 -4.66 18.32 -3.30
N PHE A 48 -4.94 19.03 -4.40
CA PHE A 48 -6.18 18.90 -5.15
C PHE A 48 -5.93 18.15 -6.46
N CYS A 49 -6.72 17.10 -6.71
CA CYS A 49 -6.72 16.38 -7.98
C CYS A 49 -7.74 17.04 -8.93
N GLU A 50 -7.35 17.33 -10.17
CA GLU A 50 -8.27 17.82 -11.19
C GLU A 50 -9.28 16.73 -11.60
N GLU A 51 -10.48 17.12 -12.05
CA GLU A 51 -11.57 16.19 -12.39
C GLU A 51 -11.26 15.26 -13.57
N HIS A 52 -10.33 15.66 -14.44
CA HIS A 52 -9.95 14.92 -15.64
C HIS A 52 -8.62 14.15 -15.50
N ASP A 53 -7.94 14.32 -14.37
CA ASP A 53 -6.70 13.62 -14.09
C ASP A 53 -6.95 12.22 -13.54
N ASN A 54 -6.01 11.32 -13.81
CA ASN A 54 -6.00 10.01 -13.20
C ASN A 54 -5.55 10.14 -11.74
N PRO A 55 -6.40 9.85 -10.74
CA PRO A 55 -6.03 9.94 -9.33
C PRO A 55 -4.79 9.12 -8.99
N ALA A 56 -4.59 7.98 -9.64
CA ALA A 56 -3.42 7.16 -9.39
C ALA A 56 -2.11 7.86 -9.78
N ASP A 57 -2.11 8.58 -10.91
CA ASP A 57 -0.93 9.30 -11.39
C ASP A 57 -0.69 10.54 -10.52
N PHE A 58 -1.76 11.30 -10.21
CA PHE A 58 -1.72 12.42 -9.27
C PHE A 58 -1.12 12.02 -7.91
N LEU A 59 -1.59 10.91 -7.33
CA LEU A 59 -1.09 10.42 -6.04
C LEU A 59 0.39 10.05 -6.10
N LEU A 60 0.83 9.43 -7.20
CA LEU A 60 2.24 9.12 -7.42
C LEU A 60 3.08 10.40 -7.54
N ASP A 61 2.59 11.40 -8.24
CA ASP A 61 3.28 12.68 -8.38
C ASP A 61 3.41 13.40 -7.03
N VAL A 62 2.35 13.41 -6.22
CA VAL A 62 2.38 14.03 -4.88
C VAL A 62 3.42 13.35 -3.97
N ILE A 63 3.48 12.01 -3.96
CA ILE A 63 4.45 11.29 -3.10
C ILE A 63 5.89 11.34 -3.64
N ASN A 64 6.06 11.50 -4.94
CA ASN A 64 7.37 11.61 -5.60
C ASN A 64 7.91 13.04 -5.60
N GLN A 65 7.05 14.07 -5.62
CA GLN A 65 7.48 15.47 -5.48
C GLN A 65 8.17 15.72 -4.13
N CYS A 66 7.82 14.93 -3.10
CA CYS A 66 8.52 14.90 -1.83
C CYS A 66 9.97 14.34 -1.96
N GLU A 67 10.29 13.63 -3.04
CA GLU A 67 11.63 13.08 -3.31
C GLU A 67 12.55 14.09 -4.03
N GLY A 68 11.99 15.16 -4.63
CA GLY A 68 12.72 16.11 -5.48
C GLY A 68 13.39 17.29 -4.76
N LEU A 69 13.01 17.60 -3.51
CA LEU A 69 13.66 18.67 -2.73
C LEU A 69 14.94 18.16 -2.06
N THR A 70 15.97 17.90 -2.89
CA THR A 70 17.34 18.05 -2.39
C THR A 70 17.56 19.52 -2.04
N SER A 71 18.22 19.79 -0.92
CA SER A 71 18.27 21.11 -0.24
C SER A 71 18.75 22.31 -1.08
N ALA A 72 19.18 22.11 -2.32
CA ALA A 72 19.66 23.15 -3.23
C ALA A 72 18.54 23.78 -4.11
N THR A 73 17.49 23.05 -4.47
CA THR A 73 16.41 23.56 -5.35
C THR A 73 15.20 24.08 -4.58
N ALA A 74 15.06 23.71 -3.31
CA ALA A 74 14.04 24.20 -2.38
C ALA A 74 14.02 25.74 -2.28
N ASN A 75 15.18 26.39 -2.38
CA ASN A 75 15.31 27.85 -2.26
C ASN A 75 14.87 28.62 -3.52
N LEU A 76 14.74 27.97 -4.69
CA LEU A 76 14.36 28.64 -5.94
C LEU A 76 12.88 28.47 -6.29
N LEU A 77 12.24 27.35 -5.87
CA LEU A 77 10.81 27.12 -6.05
C LEU A 77 9.93 27.76 -4.96
N ALA A 78 10.53 28.19 -3.84
CA ALA A 78 9.83 28.87 -2.74
C ALA A 78 9.30 30.27 -3.10
N ILE A 79 9.46 30.73 -4.34
CA ILE A 79 8.98 32.06 -4.77
C ILE A 79 7.57 32.02 -5.39
N GLU A 80 7.01 30.85 -5.76
CA GLU A 80 5.66 30.79 -6.36
C GLU A 80 4.63 29.89 -5.64
N SER A 81 5.00 29.10 -4.63
CA SER A 81 4.01 28.40 -3.80
C SER A 81 4.52 28.16 -2.39
N GLU A 82 3.82 28.71 -1.39
CA GLU A 82 4.03 28.46 0.04
C GLU A 82 3.66 27.01 0.43
N MET A 83 4.29 26.00 -0.16
CA MET A 83 4.19 24.62 0.32
C MET A 83 5.51 24.20 0.93
N VAL A 84 5.57 24.32 2.26
CA VAL A 84 6.59 23.68 3.10
C VAL A 84 6.56 22.19 2.80
N PRO A 85 7.71 21.50 2.62
CA PRO A 85 7.73 20.05 2.48
C PRO A 85 7.21 19.43 3.78
N ILE A 86 5.92 19.08 3.76
CA ILE A 86 5.24 18.38 4.85
C ILE A 86 5.80 16.96 4.85
N ASP A 87 6.31 16.52 6.00
CA ASP A 87 6.56 15.10 6.19
C ASP A 87 5.21 14.36 6.15
N MET A 88 4.92 13.78 4.99
CA MET A 88 3.65 13.10 4.74
C MET A 88 3.50 11.84 5.59
N SER A 89 4.62 11.25 6.02
CA SER A 89 4.59 10.09 6.90
C SER A 89 4.12 10.46 8.30
N ASP A 90 4.64 11.56 8.86
CA ASP A 90 4.21 12.11 10.16
C ASP A 90 2.75 12.58 10.13
N SER A 91 2.34 13.19 9.01
CA SER A 91 0.97 13.65 8.80
C SER A 91 0.00 12.48 8.75
N TYR A 92 0.40 11.39 8.09
CA TYR A 92 -0.38 10.15 8.07
C TYR A 92 -0.50 9.53 9.47
N LEU A 93 0.57 9.48 10.25
CA LEU A 93 0.52 8.93 11.62
C LEU A 93 -0.44 9.68 12.54
N LYS A 94 -0.63 10.99 12.31
CA LYS A 94 -1.56 11.84 13.06
C LYS A 94 -2.98 11.84 12.47
N SER A 95 -3.15 11.28 11.27
CA SER A 95 -4.40 11.29 10.52
C SER A 95 -5.45 10.38 11.15
N ARG A 96 -6.71 10.60 10.77
CA ARG A 96 -7.83 9.75 11.18
C ARG A 96 -7.72 8.37 10.54
N GLU A 97 -7.27 8.33 9.30
CA GLU A 97 -7.17 7.15 8.43
C GLU A 97 -6.21 6.12 9.03
N CYS A 98 -5.07 6.57 9.56
CA CYS A 98 -4.15 5.72 10.31
C CYS A 98 -4.79 5.17 11.59
N GLY A 99 -5.55 6.00 12.31
CA GLY A 99 -6.28 5.58 13.51
C GLY A 99 -7.36 4.54 13.22
N ASP A 100 -8.12 4.71 12.15
CA ASP A 100 -9.17 3.80 11.73
C ASP A 100 -8.59 2.45 11.28
N THR A 101 -7.52 2.46 10.48
CA THR A 101 -6.76 1.27 10.11
C THR A 101 -6.23 0.51 11.33
N ARG A 102 -5.63 1.24 12.29
CA ARG A 102 -5.06 0.63 13.49
C ARG A 102 -6.13 -0.04 14.35
N ARG A 103 -7.31 0.57 14.47
CA ARG A 103 -8.47 -0.04 15.16
C ARG A 103 -8.95 -1.30 14.44
N GLU A 104 -8.96 -1.31 13.11
CA GLU A 104 -9.32 -2.51 12.36
C GLU A 104 -8.32 -3.63 12.58
N TYR A 105 -7.03 -3.32 12.54
CA TYR A 105 -5.96 -4.26 12.86
C TYR A 105 -6.14 -4.86 14.25
N ASP A 106 -6.32 -4.02 15.29
CA ASP A 106 -6.51 -4.50 16.67
C ASP A 106 -7.73 -5.42 16.79
N ARG A 107 -8.85 -5.08 16.13
CA ARG A 107 -10.05 -5.93 16.06
C ARG A 107 -9.79 -7.27 15.38
N ILE A 108 -8.98 -7.28 14.32
CA ILE A 108 -8.62 -8.53 13.61
C ILE A 108 -7.76 -9.39 14.53
N ILE A 109 -6.77 -8.81 15.21
CA ILE A 109 -5.92 -9.53 16.17
C ILE A 109 -6.74 -10.12 17.31
N GLU A 110 -7.61 -9.33 17.95
CA GLU A 110 -8.51 -9.82 19.00
C GLU A 110 -9.42 -10.97 18.50
N ARG A 111 -9.94 -10.85 17.27
CA ARG A 111 -10.73 -11.92 16.65
C ARG A 111 -9.87 -13.15 16.43
N LEU A 112 -8.63 -13.01 15.95
CA LEU A 112 -7.73 -14.14 15.75
C LEU A 112 -7.39 -14.82 17.08
N GLU A 113 -7.03 -14.09 18.13
CA GLU A 113 -6.75 -14.65 19.45
C GLU A 113 -7.96 -15.37 20.07
N LYS A 114 -9.16 -14.78 19.91
CA LYS A 114 -10.40 -15.42 20.34
C LYS A 114 -10.73 -16.66 19.51
N ASN A 115 -10.41 -16.61 18.22
CA ASN A 115 -10.66 -17.69 17.28
C ASN A 115 -9.58 -18.76 17.33
N GLU A 116 -8.36 -18.52 17.79
CA GLU A 116 -7.38 -19.58 18.07
C GLU A 116 -7.89 -20.59 19.12
N ARG A 117 -8.88 -20.18 19.94
CA ARG A 117 -9.63 -21.09 20.84
C ARG A 117 -10.73 -21.91 20.15
N GLY A 118 -11.14 -21.60 18.91
CA GLY A 118 -12.26 -22.26 18.20
C GLY A 118 -11.95 -22.69 16.77
N VAL A 119 -11.28 -21.85 16.00
CA VAL A 119 -10.50 -22.20 14.82
C VAL A 119 -9.18 -22.80 15.29
N ARG A 120 -9.17 -24.14 15.34
CA ARG A 120 -7.97 -24.82 14.82
C ARG A 120 -7.74 -24.17 13.47
N PHE A 121 -6.70 -23.36 13.31
CA PHE A 121 -6.06 -23.24 12.01
C PHE A 121 -5.84 -24.70 11.64
N SER A 122 -6.69 -25.21 10.76
CA SER A 122 -6.44 -26.48 10.14
C SER A 122 -5.14 -26.20 9.41
N GLY A 123 -4.02 -26.51 10.07
CA GLY A 123 -2.69 -26.59 9.51
C GLY A 123 -2.72 -27.70 8.49
N LEU A 124 -3.51 -27.50 7.45
CA LEU A 124 -3.72 -28.41 6.35
C LEU A 124 -2.73 -28.00 5.28
N ARG A 125 -1.48 -28.33 5.56
CA ARG A 125 -0.50 -28.85 4.62
C ARG A 125 0.77 -29.05 5.42
N GLY A 126 1.48 -30.15 5.17
CA GLY A 126 2.88 -30.23 5.60
C GLY A 126 3.63 -28.98 5.11
N LYS A 127 4.88 -28.80 5.56
CA LYS A 127 5.76 -27.71 5.08
C LYS A 127 5.72 -27.51 3.56
N TYR A 128 5.35 -28.55 2.81
CA TYR A 128 5.18 -28.56 1.37
C TYR A 128 3.83 -29.14 0.92
N ALA A 129 3.45 -28.81 -0.31
CA ALA A 129 2.25 -29.34 -0.95
C ALA A 129 2.30 -30.86 -1.23
N THR A 130 3.50 -31.43 -1.38
CA THR A 130 3.78 -32.85 -1.69
C THR A 130 5.02 -33.33 -0.94
N ASN A 131 5.29 -34.64 -0.90
CA ASN A 131 6.49 -35.18 -0.28
C ASN A 131 7.77 -34.91 -1.12
N PHE A 132 8.93 -34.99 -0.47
CA PHE A 132 10.24 -34.72 -1.08
C PHE A 132 10.52 -35.53 -2.35
N PHE A 133 10.31 -36.85 -2.32
CA PHE A 133 10.63 -37.72 -3.44
C PHE A 133 9.78 -37.41 -4.69
N TRP A 134 8.52 -37.01 -4.49
CA TRP A 134 7.64 -36.58 -5.57
C TRP A 134 8.12 -35.27 -6.21
N GLN A 135 8.56 -34.31 -5.40
CA GLN A 135 9.14 -33.06 -5.90
C GLN A 135 10.42 -33.32 -6.70
N LEU A 136 11.32 -34.16 -6.15
CA LEU A 136 12.57 -34.53 -6.81
C LEU A 136 12.32 -35.23 -8.15
N PHE A 137 11.39 -36.18 -8.20
CA PHE A 137 11.02 -36.88 -9.42
C PHE A 137 10.50 -35.93 -10.51
N ILE A 138 9.60 -35.01 -10.16
CA ILE A 138 9.07 -34.02 -11.11
C ILE A 138 10.15 -33.07 -11.61
N VAL A 139 11.04 -32.60 -10.73
CA VAL A 139 12.16 -31.72 -11.11
C VAL A 139 13.11 -32.46 -12.05
N MET A 140 13.42 -33.73 -11.79
CA MET A 140 14.27 -34.56 -12.67
C MET A 140 13.64 -34.74 -14.06
N ILE A 141 12.35 -35.07 -14.13
CA ILE A 141 11.66 -35.18 -15.43
C ILE A 141 11.67 -33.84 -16.18
N ARG A 142 11.31 -32.73 -15.51
CA ARG A 142 11.31 -31.41 -16.14
C ARG A 142 12.69 -31.01 -16.64
N SER A 143 13.75 -31.41 -15.95
CA SER A 143 15.13 -31.12 -16.34
C SER A 143 15.64 -31.97 -17.51
N ILE A 144 15.01 -33.10 -17.83
CA ILE A 144 15.37 -33.95 -18.97
C ILE A 144 14.58 -33.54 -20.22
N VAL A 145 13.38 -32.97 -20.03
CA VAL A 145 12.49 -32.55 -21.12
C VAL A 145 12.79 -31.13 -21.64
N ASN A 146 13.43 -30.29 -20.84
CA ASN A 146 13.96 -28.97 -21.23
C ASN A 146 15.44 -29.06 -21.64
#